data_AF-A0A3V2XU49-F1
#
_entry.id   AF-A0A3V2XU49-F1
#
_cell.length_a   1.000
_cell.length_b   1.000
_cell.length_c   1.000
_cell.angle_alpha   90.00
_cell.angle_beta   90.00
_cell.angle_gamma   90.00
#
_symmetry.space_group_name_H-M   'P 1'
#
loop_
_entity.id
_entity.type
_entity.pdbx_description
1 polymer ?
#
loop_
_entity_poly.entity_id
_entity_poly.type
_entity_poly.pdbx_seq_one_letter_code
_entity_poly.pdbx_strand_id
1 'polypeptide(L)'
;MSKVKQADIDRLIERVGGRDNIATVSHCITRLRFVLYQPANARPKEIEQLPMVKGCFTNAGQFQVVIGTDVGDYYKALLDTTGKAHVDKEQAKKAARQNMKWHEQLISHFAEIFFPLLPALISGGLILGFRNVIGDVPMSNGQTLAQMHPTLKTLYDFLWLIGEAIFFYLPVGICWSAVKKMGGTPILGIVLGVTLVSPQLMNAYLLGQQTPDVWNFGLFSIEKVGYQAQVIPALLAGLALGFIETRLKRIVPDYLYLVVVPVCSLILAVFLAHTVIGPFGRMIGDGVAFAVRYLMTGSFAPIGAALFGFLYAPLVITGVHQTTLAIDMQMVQSMGGTPVWPLIALSNIAQASAVVGIIISSRKHNEREISVPAAISAYLGVTEPAMYGINLKYRFPMLCAMIGSGLAGLLCGLNGVIANGIGVGGLPGILSIPPRYWQVYGMAMVIAIVIPMILTTFIYQRKHRQGTLQIV
;
A
#
# COMPACT_ATOMS: atom_id res chain seq x y z
N MET A 1 9.37 33.29 36.88
CA MET A 1 8.44 32.32 37.49
C MET A 1 8.18 31.22 36.48
N SER A 2 8.44 29.96 36.82
CA SER A 2 8.14 28.82 35.94
C SER A 2 6.68 28.87 35.50
N LYS A 3 6.40 28.89 34.19
CA LYS A 3 5.04 28.77 33.64
C LYS A 3 4.39 27.42 33.99
N VAL A 4 5.19 26.43 34.36
CA VAL A 4 4.77 25.07 34.71
C VAL A 4 4.60 24.98 36.23
N LYS A 5 3.37 24.71 36.69
CA LYS A 5 3.08 24.40 38.10
C LYS A 5 3.18 22.90 38.31
N GLN A 6 3.98 22.47 39.28
CA GLN A 6 4.16 21.05 39.60
C GLN A 6 2.83 20.35 39.91
N ALA A 7 1.91 21.02 40.62
CA ALA A 7 0.59 20.49 40.93
C ALA A 7 -0.24 20.13 39.68
N ASP A 8 -0.03 20.82 38.55
CA ASP A 8 -0.73 20.51 37.30
C ASP A 8 -0.15 19.25 36.64
N ILE A 9 1.15 19.00 36.78
CA ILE A 9 1.82 17.77 36.34
C ILE A 9 1.37 16.58 37.17
N ASP A 10 1.32 16.72 38.48
CA ASP A 10 0.90 15.64 39.39
C ASP A 10 -0.55 15.23 39.12
N ARG A 11 -1.45 16.22 38.97
CA ARG A 11 -2.83 15.98 38.56
C ARG A 11 -2.92 15.34 37.19
N LEU A 12 -2.10 15.75 36.22
CA LEU A 12 -2.09 15.12 34.90
C LEU A 12 -1.69 13.64 35.01
N ILE A 13 -0.64 13.32 35.78
CA ILE A 13 -0.18 11.93 36.01
C ILE A 13 -1.27 11.09 36.68
N GLU A 14 -1.92 11.61 37.71
CA GLU A 14 -3.05 10.94 38.38
C GLU A 14 -4.18 10.63 37.40
N ARG A 15 -4.57 11.64 36.59
CA ARG A 15 -5.73 11.55 35.71
C ARG A 15 -5.48 10.73 34.45
N VAL A 16 -4.23 10.46 34.07
CA VAL A 16 -3.89 9.45 33.03
C VAL A 16 -3.82 8.03 33.60
N GLY A 17 -4.14 7.82 34.88
CA GLY A 17 -4.16 6.50 35.53
C GLY A 17 -2.91 6.19 36.35
N GLY A 18 -2.09 7.20 36.68
CA GLY A 18 -0.91 7.06 37.52
C GLY A 18 0.40 6.83 36.75
N ARG A 19 1.53 6.97 37.45
CA ARG A 19 2.88 6.84 36.91
C ARG A 19 3.10 5.47 36.26
N ASP A 20 2.57 4.40 36.87
CA ASP A 20 2.74 3.04 36.38
C ASP A 20 1.97 2.77 35.08
N ASN A 21 0.87 3.49 34.84
CA ASN A 21 0.10 3.36 33.61
C ASN A 21 0.80 3.96 32.38
N ILE A 22 1.79 4.84 32.57
CA ILE A 22 2.50 5.52 31.47
C ILE A 22 3.60 4.60 30.93
N ALA A 23 3.39 3.90 29.81
CA ALA A 23 4.48 3.12 29.18
C ALA A 23 5.59 4.04 28.67
N THR A 24 5.22 5.10 27.95
CA THR A 24 6.13 6.17 27.56
C THR A 24 5.37 7.47 27.34
N VAL A 25 6.10 8.58 27.36
CA VAL A 25 5.60 9.89 26.98
C VAL A 25 6.58 10.50 25.97
N SER A 26 6.06 11.09 24.92
CA SER A 26 6.82 11.91 23.98
C SER A 26 6.06 13.22 23.72
N HIS A 27 6.63 14.15 22.98
CA HIS A 27 5.91 15.35 22.60
C HIS A 27 6.19 15.75 21.15
N CYS A 28 5.22 16.44 20.55
CA CYS A 28 5.45 17.20 19.32
C CYS A 28 5.48 18.70 19.65
N ILE A 29 5.21 19.56 18.67
CA ILE A 29 5.25 21.02 18.84
C ILE A 29 4.16 21.53 19.80
N THR A 30 3.03 20.81 19.92
CA THR A 30 1.87 21.28 20.70
C THR A 30 1.23 20.28 21.66
N ARG A 31 1.70 19.03 21.70
CA ARG A 31 1.00 17.95 22.41
C ARG A 31 1.95 17.00 23.12
N LEU A 32 1.57 16.57 24.32
CA LEU A 32 2.11 15.38 24.96
C LEU A 32 1.42 14.15 24.37
N ARG A 33 2.18 13.09 24.13
CA ARG A 33 1.74 11.83 23.55
C ARG A 33 2.09 10.70 24.53
N PHE A 34 1.09 10.25 25.26
CA PHE A 34 1.20 9.15 26.20
C PHE A 34 0.90 7.84 25.48
N VAL A 35 1.80 6.88 25.63
CA VAL A 35 1.46 5.47 25.44
C VAL A 35 1.10 4.93 26.81
N LEU A 36 -0.14 4.48 26.97
CA LEU A 36 -0.65 3.97 28.25
C LEU A 36 -0.77 2.44 28.19
N TYR A 37 -0.47 1.75 29.27
CA TYR A 37 -0.71 0.30 29.39
C TYR A 37 -2.21 -0.01 29.45
N GLN A 38 -2.98 0.84 30.14
CA GLN A 38 -4.42 0.77 30.30
C GLN A 38 -5.05 2.13 29.96
N PRO A 39 -5.38 2.39 28.69
CA PRO A 39 -5.98 3.66 28.28
C PRO A 39 -7.31 3.97 28.95
N ALA A 40 -8.06 2.94 29.35
CA ALA A 40 -9.34 3.09 30.03
C ALA A 40 -9.22 3.83 31.39
N ASN A 41 -8.04 3.83 32.00
CA ASN A 41 -7.81 4.52 33.27
C ASN A 41 -7.57 6.02 33.09
N ALA A 42 -7.34 6.49 31.86
CA ALA A 42 -7.27 7.91 31.58
C ALA A 42 -8.67 8.54 31.68
N ARG A 43 -8.73 9.74 32.24
CA ARG A 43 -9.99 10.49 32.46
C ARG A 43 -10.02 11.77 31.62
N PRO A 44 -10.29 11.68 30.30
CA PRO A 44 -10.17 12.82 29.38
C PRO A 44 -10.94 14.06 29.83
N LYS A 45 -12.18 13.89 30.30
CA LYS A 45 -13.03 15.00 30.74
C LYS A 45 -12.44 15.77 31.92
N GLU A 46 -11.75 15.09 32.82
CA GLU A 46 -11.11 15.71 33.98
C GLU A 46 -9.76 16.33 33.58
N ILE A 47 -9.05 15.73 32.64
CA ILE A 47 -7.79 16.26 32.09
C ILE A 47 -8.05 17.57 31.31
N GLU A 48 -9.16 17.66 30.57
CA GLU A 48 -9.56 18.87 29.84
C GLU A 48 -9.92 20.05 30.75
N GLN A 49 -10.19 19.81 32.03
CA GLN A 49 -10.42 20.87 33.03
C GLN A 49 -9.13 21.49 33.56
N LEU A 50 -7.97 20.88 33.27
CA LEU A 50 -6.70 21.40 33.72
C LEU A 50 -6.33 22.66 32.91
N PRO A 51 -5.86 23.76 33.55
CA PRO A 51 -5.71 25.06 32.88
C PRO A 51 -4.75 25.06 31.68
N MET A 52 -3.76 24.16 31.67
CA MET A 52 -2.80 24.02 30.57
C MET A 52 -3.31 23.19 29.40
N VAL A 53 -4.45 22.51 29.55
CA VAL A 53 -4.97 21.56 28.55
C VAL A 53 -6.00 22.24 27.67
N LYS A 54 -5.77 22.18 26.36
CA LYS A 54 -6.65 22.73 25.32
C LYS A 54 -7.54 21.66 24.67
N GLY A 55 -7.37 20.39 25.04
CA GLY A 55 -8.15 19.26 24.55
C GLY A 55 -7.40 17.93 24.69
N CYS A 56 -8.15 16.83 24.73
CA CYS A 56 -7.59 15.47 24.79
C CYS A 56 -8.24 14.56 23.73
N PHE A 57 -7.45 13.65 23.15
CA PHE A 57 -8.00 12.60 22.28
C PHE A 57 -7.04 11.41 22.16
N THR A 58 -7.57 10.25 21.79
CA THR A 58 -6.77 9.06 21.52
C THR A 58 -6.61 8.86 20.02
N ASN A 59 -5.39 8.61 19.55
CA ASN A 59 -5.13 8.38 18.13
C ASN A 59 -3.94 7.45 17.90
N ALA A 60 -4.13 6.45 17.02
CA ALA A 60 -3.35 5.22 16.89
C ALA A 60 -2.68 4.78 18.20
N GLY A 61 -3.55 4.54 19.18
CA GLY A 61 -3.17 3.96 20.46
C GLY A 61 -2.32 4.82 21.39
N GLN A 62 -2.15 6.10 21.07
CA GLN A 62 -1.57 7.11 21.95
C GLN A 62 -2.66 8.04 22.47
N PHE A 63 -2.69 8.24 23.79
CA PHE A 63 -3.51 9.28 24.42
C PHE A 63 -2.76 10.61 24.31
N GLN A 64 -3.36 11.60 23.65
CA GLN A 64 -2.74 12.89 23.38
C GLN A 64 -3.41 14.00 24.18
N VAL A 65 -2.58 14.82 24.80
CA VAL A 65 -2.99 16.00 25.57
C VAL A 65 -2.45 17.23 24.87
N VAL A 66 -3.35 18.10 24.40
CA VAL A 66 -2.98 19.33 23.69
C VAL A 66 -2.67 20.42 24.72
N ILE A 67 -1.44 20.95 24.69
CA ILE A 67 -1.01 22.03 25.58
C ILE A 67 -0.82 23.33 24.78
N GLY A 68 -0.19 23.24 23.62
CA GLY A 68 0.24 24.39 22.82
C GLY A 68 1.76 24.53 22.81
N THR A 69 2.26 25.71 22.45
CA THR A 69 3.68 25.97 22.20
C THR A 69 4.58 25.74 23.42
N ASP A 70 4.04 25.81 24.64
CA ASP A 70 4.78 25.59 25.88
C ASP A 70 4.98 24.08 26.22
N VAL A 71 4.56 23.14 25.36
CA VAL A 71 4.58 21.68 25.65
C VAL A 71 5.95 21.13 26.04
N GLY A 72 7.04 21.72 25.54
CA GLY A 72 8.40 21.28 25.86
C GLY A 72 8.74 21.43 27.34
N ASP A 73 8.22 22.48 27.99
CA ASP A 73 8.46 22.73 29.42
C ASP A 73 7.69 21.73 30.28
N TYR A 74 6.43 21.44 29.91
CA TYR A 74 5.61 20.41 30.56
C TYR A 74 6.18 19.01 30.38
N TYR A 75 6.77 18.71 29.21
CA TYR A 75 7.41 17.42 28.96
C TYR A 75 8.61 17.18 29.88
N LYS A 76 9.48 18.19 30.04
CA LYS A 76 10.63 18.10 30.95
C LYS A 76 10.20 17.87 32.39
N ALA A 77 9.27 18.68 32.89
CA ALA A 77 8.73 18.53 34.25
C ALA A 77 8.09 17.13 34.47
N LEU A 78 7.42 16.61 33.45
CA LEU A 78 6.79 15.29 33.51
C LEU A 78 7.83 14.16 33.48
N LEU A 79 8.92 14.28 32.74
CA LEU A 79 10.04 13.33 32.78
C LEU A 79 10.72 13.31 34.16
N ASP A 80 10.98 14.49 34.73
CA ASP A 80 11.62 14.63 36.04
C ASP A 80 10.75 13.97 37.13
N THR A 81 9.43 14.09 37.02
CA THR A 81 8.47 13.51 37.98
C THR A 81 8.26 12.00 37.77
N THR A 82 8.24 11.53 36.52
CA THR A 82 7.94 10.13 36.19
C THR A 82 9.17 9.22 36.11
N GLY A 83 10.39 9.76 36.04
CA GLY A 83 11.63 8.99 35.93
C GLY A 83 11.71 8.08 34.71
N LYS A 84 10.80 8.24 33.73
CA LYS A 84 10.71 7.41 32.51
C LYS A 84 11.53 8.00 31.35
N ALA A 85 12.69 8.59 31.67
CA ALA A 85 13.55 9.32 30.75
C ALA A 85 14.11 8.45 29.60
N HIS A 86 14.18 7.13 29.78
CA HIS A 86 14.60 6.21 28.72
C HIS A 86 13.40 5.51 28.07
N VAL A 87 13.03 6.04 26.91
CA VAL A 87 12.06 5.46 25.98
C VAL A 87 12.69 4.23 25.32
N ASP A 88 12.31 3.02 25.76
CA ASP A 88 12.47 1.85 24.91
C ASP A 88 11.45 1.95 23.76
N LYS A 89 11.94 2.36 22.59
CA LYS A 89 11.11 2.62 21.39
C LYS A 89 10.33 1.39 20.96
N GLU A 90 10.81 0.18 21.24
CA GLU A 90 10.13 -1.08 20.93
C GLU A 90 8.95 -1.34 21.86
N GLN A 91 9.13 -1.21 23.18
CA GLN A 91 8.03 -1.33 24.15
C GLN A 91 6.96 -0.26 23.93
N ALA A 92 7.36 0.97 23.64
CA ALA A 92 6.45 2.07 23.30
C ALA A 92 5.58 1.76 22.08
N LYS A 93 6.17 1.20 21.01
CA LYS A 93 5.41 0.77 19.82
C LYS A 93 4.45 -0.36 20.14
N LYS A 94 4.89 -1.36 20.92
CA LYS A 94 4.07 -2.52 21.27
C LYS A 94 2.86 -2.15 22.12
N ALA A 95 3.04 -1.33 23.14
CA ALA A 95 1.95 -0.83 23.98
C ALA A 95 1.00 0.10 23.21
N ALA A 96 1.51 0.97 22.34
CA ALA A 96 0.65 1.80 21.48
C ALA A 96 -0.20 0.94 20.54
N ARG A 97 0.34 -0.15 19.97
CA ARG A 97 -0.44 -1.04 19.10
C ARG A 97 -1.57 -1.75 19.83
N GLN A 98 -1.37 -2.20 21.06
CA GLN A 98 -2.43 -2.87 21.85
C GLN A 98 -3.69 -1.99 21.99
N ASN A 99 -3.50 -0.68 21.95
CA ASN A 99 -4.58 0.30 22.08
C ASN A 99 -5.23 0.70 20.75
N MET A 100 -4.79 0.15 19.61
CA MET A 100 -5.39 0.38 18.29
C MET A 100 -6.51 -0.62 18.01
N LYS A 101 -7.50 -0.25 17.17
CA LYS A 101 -8.50 -1.21 16.70
C LYS A 101 -7.86 -2.26 15.78
N TRP A 102 -8.45 -3.44 15.67
CA TRP A 102 -7.89 -4.57 14.90
C TRP A 102 -7.55 -4.22 13.43
N HIS A 103 -8.40 -3.47 12.73
CA HIS A 103 -8.15 -3.04 11.35
C HIS A 103 -7.03 -2.01 11.25
N GLU A 104 -6.85 -1.19 12.29
CA GLU A 104 -5.76 -0.21 12.35
C GLU A 104 -4.42 -0.89 12.59
N GLN A 105 -4.40 -1.93 13.43
CA GLN A 105 -3.24 -2.79 13.64
C GLN A 105 -2.86 -3.50 12.34
N LEU A 106 -3.81 -4.06 11.60
CA LEU A 106 -3.57 -4.70 10.30
C LEU A 106 -2.93 -3.72 9.30
N ILE A 107 -3.46 -2.51 9.17
CA ILE A 107 -2.89 -1.49 8.27
C ILE A 107 -1.49 -1.05 8.73
N SER A 108 -1.27 -0.84 10.03
CA SER A 108 0.06 -0.53 10.57
C SER A 108 1.06 -1.65 10.27
N HIS A 109 0.62 -2.89 10.44
CA HIS A 109 1.39 -4.07 10.14
C HIS A 109 1.73 -4.16 8.66
N PHE A 110 0.78 -3.88 7.78
CA PHE A 110 1.01 -3.84 6.35
C PHE A 110 2.02 -2.74 6.00
N ALA A 111 1.81 -1.51 6.46
CA ALA A 111 2.69 -0.37 6.20
C ALA A 111 4.15 -0.62 6.61
N GLU A 112 4.39 -1.29 7.73
CA GLU A 112 5.76 -1.62 8.17
C GLU A 112 6.49 -2.61 7.26
N ILE A 113 5.76 -3.46 6.54
CA ILE A 113 6.35 -4.40 5.58
C ILE A 113 6.73 -3.66 4.30
N PHE A 114 5.92 -2.70 3.85
CA PHE A 114 6.17 -1.97 2.61
C PHE A 114 7.07 -0.74 2.77
N PHE A 115 7.16 -0.16 3.97
CA PHE A 115 7.97 1.05 4.19
C PHE A 115 9.44 0.88 3.75
N PRO A 116 10.15 -0.22 4.10
CA PRO A 116 11.50 -0.47 3.60
C PRO A 116 11.60 -0.64 2.07
N LEU A 117 10.49 -0.95 1.40
CA LEU A 117 10.43 -1.19 -0.04
C LEU A 117 10.12 0.10 -0.84
N LEU A 118 9.68 1.17 -0.18
CA LEU A 118 9.31 2.42 -0.85
C LEU A 118 10.41 3.02 -1.73
N PRO A 119 11.71 3.06 -1.33
CA PRO A 119 12.74 3.59 -2.20
C PRO A 119 12.83 2.84 -3.53
N ALA A 120 12.81 1.50 -3.48
CA ALA A 120 12.84 0.66 -4.68
C ALA A 120 11.59 0.87 -5.55
N LEU A 121 10.40 0.89 -4.93
CA LEU A 121 9.14 1.10 -5.64
C LEU A 121 9.08 2.48 -6.33
N ILE A 122 9.53 3.53 -5.66
CA ILE A 122 9.59 4.89 -6.23
C ILE A 122 10.55 4.91 -7.42
N SER A 123 11.77 4.37 -7.25
CA SER A 123 12.77 4.30 -8.32
C SER A 123 12.24 3.53 -9.52
N GLY A 124 11.68 2.33 -9.29
CA GLY A 124 11.11 1.51 -10.35
C GLY A 124 9.95 2.20 -11.04
N GLY A 125 9.03 2.82 -10.30
CA GLY A 125 7.87 3.48 -10.88
C GLY A 125 8.23 4.72 -11.70
N LEU A 126 9.24 5.49 -11.31
CA LEU A 126 9.76 6.58 -12.14
C LEU A 126 10.50 6.07 -13.38
N ILE A 127 11.30 5.02 -13.25
CA ILE A 127 12.01 4.39 -14.38
C ILE A 127 11.01 3.85 -15.40
N LEU A 128 10.01 3.09 -14.95
CA LEU A 128 8.96 2.57 -15.82
C LEU A 128 8.08 3.68 -16.37
N GLY A 129 7.74 4.69 -15.57
CA GLY A 129 6.98 5.84 -16.05
C GLY A 129 7.72 6.60 -17.18
N PHE A 130 9.03 6.81 -17.03
CA PHE A 130 9.85 7.41 -18.08
C PHE A 130 9.99 6.50 -19.31
N ARG A 131 10.18 5.19 -19.08
CA ARG A 131 10.19 4.18 -20.14
C ARG A 131 8.88 4.20 -20.95
N ASN A 132 7.73 4.33 -20.29
CA ASN A 132 6.42 4.39 -20.95
C ASN A 132 6.33 5.59 -21.90
N VAL A 133 6.88 6.75 -21.52
CA VAL A 133 6.93 7.93 -22.40
C VAL A 133 7.76 7.67 -23.67
N ILE A 134 8.81 6.86 -23.57
CA ILE A 134 9.68 6.55 -24.71
C ILE A 134 9.03 5.54 -25.66
N GLY A 135 8.56 4.40 -25.14
CA GLY A 135 8.21 3.27 -25.99
C GLY A 135 6.73 2.99 -26.15
N ASP A 136 5.87 3.52 -25.28
CA ASP A 136 4.47 3.13 -25.22
C ASP A 136 3.52 4.31 -25.54
N VAL A 137 3.98 5.56 -25.41
CA VAL A 137 3.25 6.77 -25.81
C VAL A 137 3.44 7.07 -27.30
N PRO A 138 2.38 6.99 -28.14
CA PRO A 138 2.48 7.41 -29.55
C PRO A 138 2.66 8.93 -29.65
N MET A 139 3.62 9.36 -30.45
CA MET A 139 3.99 10.77 -30.64
C MET A 139 3.51 11.29 -32.00
N SER A 140 4.31 11.08 -33.06
CA SER A 140 4.03 11.59 -34.41
C SER A 140 3.65 10.44 -35.33
N ASN A 141 2.61 10.62 -36.15
CA ASN A 141 2.12 9.61 -37.10
C ASN A 141 1.80 8.23 -36.48
N GLY A 142 1.43 8.21 -35.18
CA GLY A 142 1.16 6.97 -34.44
C GLY A 142 2.41 6.18 -34.03
N GLN A 143 3.62 6.67 -34.33
CA GLN A 143 4.87 6.05 -33.91
C GLN A 143 5.31 6.53 -32.52
N THR A 144 5.95 5.64 -31.75
CA THR A 144 6.53 5.99 -30.45
C THR A 144 7.96 6.52 -30.60
N LEU A 145 8.51 7.19 -29.58
CA LEU A 145 9.87 7.70 -29.66
C LEU A 145 10.90 6.58 -29.85
N ALA A 146 10.65 5.41 -29.28
CA ALA A 146 11.46 4.20 -29.49
C ALA A 146 11.45 3.75 -30.96
N GLN A 147 10.31 3.86 -31.66
CA GLN A 147 10.22 3.49 -33.08
C GLN A 147 10.89 4.52 -33.99
N MET A 148 10.82 5.80 -33.61
CA MET A 148 11.39 6.90 -34.39
C MET A 148 12.92 7.00 -34.25
N HIS A 149 13.47 6.63 -33.09
CA HIS A 149 14.89 6.79 -32.78
C HIS A 149 15.50 5.51 -32.20
N PRO A 150 16.41 4.82 -32.94
CA PRO A 150 17.04 3.57 -32.48
C PRO A 150 17.75 3.68 -31.12
N THR A 151 18.37 4.83 -30.82
CA THR A 151 19.02 5.06 -29.52
C THR A 151 18.02 5.08 -28.36
N LEU A 152 16.82 5.62 -28.58
CA LEU A 152 15.74 5.62 -27.59
C LEU A 152 15.12 4.23 -27.45
N LYS A 153 15.10 3.41 -28.50
CA LYS A 153 14.73 1.99 -28.38
C LYS A 153 15.69 1.23 -27.46
N THR A 154 17.00 1.38 -27.66
CA THR A 154 18.00 0.75 -26.79
C THR A 154 17.85 1.21 -25.35
N LEU A 155 17.60 2.51 -25.12
CA LEU A 155 17.33 3.03 -23.78
C LEU A 155 16.04 2.42 -23.18
N TYR A 156 14.96 2.34 -23.95
CA TYR A 156 13.70 1.72 -23.52
C TYR A 156 13.89 0.25 -23.09
N ASP A 157 14.64 -0.52 -23.88
CA ASP A 157 14.94 -1.93 -23.58
C ASP A 157 15.84 -2.04 -22.34
N PHE A 158 16.85 -1.16 -22.20
CA PHE A 158 17.72 -1.11 -21.01
C PHE A 158 16.96 -0.75 -19.72
N LEU A 159 16.04 0.22 -19.78
CA LEU A 159 15.23 0.63 -18.62
C LEU A 159 14.29 -0.50 -18.17
N TRP A 160 13.86 -1.39 -19.08
CA TRP A 160 13.06 -2.55 -18.71
C TRP A 160 13.81 -3.46 -17.74
N LEU A 161 15.11 -3.72 -17.97
CA LEU A 161 15.93 -4.57 -17.10
C LEU A 161 15.87 -4.12 -15.62
N ILE A 162 15.92 -2.82 -15.38
CA ILE A 162 15.86 -2.25 -14.02
C ILE A 162 14.43 -2.31 -13.47
N GLY A 163 13.43 -1.99 -14.29
CA GLY A 163 12.02 -2.04 -13.87
C GLY A 163 11.57 -3.47 -13.53
N GLU A 164 11.97 -4.44 -14.35
CA GLU A 164 11.74 -5.87 -14.14
C GLU A 164 12.37 -6.31 -12.81
N ALA A 165 13.63 -5.96 -12.55
CA ALA A 165 14.29 -6.28 -11.27
C ALA A 165 13.53 -5.79 -10.04
N ILE A 166 12.74 -4.71 -10.14
CA ILE A 166 11.99 -4.14 -9.02
C ILE A 166 10.59 -4.77 -8.90
N PHE A 167 9.83 -4.82 -10.00
CA PHE A 167 8.42 -5.25 -9.95
C PHE A 167 8.25 -6.75 -10.13
N PHE A 168 9.02 -7.39 -11.02
CA PHE A 168 8.97 -8.83 -11.24
C PHE A 168 9.41 -9.58 -9.97
N TYR A 169 10.48 -9.09 -9.35
CA TYR A 169 11.05 -9.63 -8.10
C TYR A 169 10.51 -8.95 -6.84
N LEU A 170 9.44 -8.15 -6.92
CA LEU A 170 8.78 -7.56 -5.75
C LEU A 170 8.48 -8.58 -4.62
N PRO A 171 8.07 -9.84 -4.93
CA PRO A 171 7.94 -10.90 -3.92
C PRO A 171 9.17 -11.10 -3.03
N VAL A 172 10.38 -10.90 -3.55
CA VAL A 172 11.65 -11.03 -2.81
C VAL A 172 11.73 -10.01 -1.69
N GLY A 173 11.49 -8.74 -2.01
CA GLY A 173 11.48 -7.66 -1.04
C GLY A 173 10.38 -7.84 0.01
N ILE A 174 9.19 -8.27 -0.41
CA ILE A 174 8.06 -8.53 0.49
C ILE A 174 8.38 -9.65 1.47
N CYS A 175 8.89 -10.80 0.99
CA CYS A 175 9.22 -11.94 1.86
C CYS A 175 10.32 -11.58 2.86
N TRP A 176 11.38 -10.91 2.41
CA TRP A 176 12.43 -10.38 3.29
C TRP A 176 11.87 -9.50 4.40
N SER A 177 11.06 -8.51 4.02
CA SER A 177 10.51 -7.54 4.96
C SER A 177 9.50 -8.17 5.93
N ALA A 178 8.65 -9.08 5.44
CA ALA A 178 7.69 -9.82 6.25
C ALA A 178 8.40 -10.72 7.28
N VAL A 179 9.40 -11.51 6.86
CA VAL A 179 10.17 -12.38 7.76
C VAL A 179 10.93 -11.56 8.80
N LYS A 180 11.60 -10.48 8.37
CA LYS A 180 12.30 -9.56 9.27
C LYS A 180 11.36 -8.99 10.34
N LYS A 181 10.17 -8.57 9.93
CA LYS A 181 9.16 -8.03 10.84
C LYS A 181 8.64 -9.07 11.84
N MET A 182 8.55 -10.33 11.43
CA MET A 182 8.16 -11.44 12.32
C MET A 182 9.26 -11.84 13.32
N GLY A 183 10.46 -11.26 13.21
CA GLY A 183 11.63 -11.66 14.00
C GLY A 183 12.30 -12.95 13.50
N GLY A 184 11.98 -13.35 12.27
CA GLY A 184 12.65 -14.45 11.57
C GLY A 184 13.98 -14.01 10.95
N THR A 185 14.64 -14.95 10.28
CA THR A 185 15.96 -14.75 9.66
C THR A 185 15.77 -14.14 8.26
N PRO A 186 16.16 -12.87 8.01
CA PRO A 186 15.78 -12.16 6.78
C PRO A 186 16.27 -12.80 5.48
N ILE A 187 17.44 -13.45 5.51
CA ILE A 187 17.99 -14.15 4.34
C ILE A 187 17.09 -15.31 3.89
N LEU A 188 16.41 -16.01 4.81
CA LEU A 188 15.45 -17.05 4.45
C LEU A 188 14.23 -16.46 3.72
N GLY A 189 13.82 -15.24 4.09
CA GLY A 189 12.79 -14.50 3.37
C GLY A 189 13.21 -14.16 1.93
N ILE A 190 14.47 -13.77 1.72
CA ILE A 190 15.01 -13.55 0.37
C ILE A 190 14.99 -14.86 -0.43
N VAL A 191 15.49 -15.95 0.14
CA VAL A 191 15.53 -17.27 -0.52
C VAL A 191 14.12 -17.74 -0.90
N LEU A 192 13.15 -17.60 0.01
CA LEU A 192 11.74 -17.90 -0.28
C LEU A 192 11.25 -17.06 -1.46
N GLY A 193 11.45 -15.74 -1.41
CA GLY A 193 10.98 -14.87 -2.48
C GLY A 193 11.61 -15.16 -3.83
N VAL A 194 12.91 -15.47 -3.88
CA VAL A 194 13.59 -15.90 -5.12
C VAL A 194 13.01 -17.22 -5.63
N THR A 195 12.67 -18.14 -4.72
CA THR A 195 12.01 -19.40 -5.07
C THR A 195 10.66 -19.15 -5.72
N LEU A 196 9.85 -18.22 -5.19
CA LEU A 196 8.52 -17.88 -5.70
C LEU A 196 8.54 -17.25 -7.11
N VAL A 197 9.67 -16.71 -7.54
CA VAL A 197 9.82 -16.07 -8.87
C VAL A 197 10.83 -16.80 -9.75
N SER A 198 11.25 -18.00 -9.35
CA SER A 198 12.27 -18.79 -10.02
C SER A 198 11.90 -19.07 -11.49
N PRO A 199 12.86 -19.02 -12.43
CA PRO A 199 12.65 -19.45 -13.82
C PRO A 199 12.25 -20.93 -13.98
N GLN A 200 12.39 -21.75 -12.93
CA GLN A 200 11.85 -23.11 -12.92
C GLN A 200 10.31 -23.15 -12.87
N LEU A 201 9.69 -22.03 -12.53
CA LEU A 201 8.25 -21.83 -12.51
C LEU A 201 7.83 -21.11 -13.78
N MET A 202 6.66 -21.47 -14.31
CA MET A 202 6.02 -20.72 -15.36
C MET A 202 5.76 -19.30 -14.87
N ASN A 203 6.17 -18.32 -15.68
CA ASN A 203 5.92 -16.92 -15.40
C ASN A 203 4.42 -16.65 -15.26
N ALA A 204 4.00 -15.97 -14.18
CA ALA A 204 2.60 -15.64 -13.91
C ALA A 204 1.91 -14.88 -15.06
N TYR A 205 2.65 -14.09 -15.85
CA TYR A 205 2.10 -13.37 -17.00
C TYR A 205 1.66 -14.29 -18.15
N LEU A 206 2.09 -15.56 -18.16
CA LEU A 206 1.69 -16.55 -19.17
C LEU A 206 0.43 -17.32 -18.77
N LEU A 207 -0.14 -17.05 -17.59
CA LEU A 207 -1.41 -17.64 -17.17
C LEU A 207 -2.52 -17.28 -18.17
N GLY A 208 -3.27 -18.30 -18.59
CA GLY A 208 -4.32 -18.18 -19.61
C GLY A 208 -3.82 -18.24 -21.05
N GLN A 209 -2.50 -18.14 -21.29
CA GLN A 209 -1.89 -18.36 -22.60
C GLN A 209 -1.24 -19.73 -22.72
N GLN A 210 -0.68 -20.24 -21.61
CA GLN A 210 -0.01 -21.53 -21.53
C GLN A 210 -0.55 -22.33 -20.34
N THR A 211 -0.65 -23.65 -20.52
CA THR A 211 -0.96 -24.58 -19.43
C THR A 211 0.29 -24.81 -18.59
N PRO A 212 0.25 -24.57 -17.26
CA PRO A 212 1.41 -24.81 -16.42
C PRO A 212 1.77 -26.29 -16.33
N ASP A 213 3.06 -26.59 -16.34
CA ASP A 213 3.56 -27.88 -15.90
C ASP A 213 3.21 -28.14 -14.43
N VAL A 214 3.15 -29.41 -14.03
CA VAL A 214 2.83 -29.80 -12.65
C VAL A 214 3.96 -30.61 -12.01
N TRP A 215 4.16 -30.44 -10.71
CA TRP A 215 4.78 -31.47 -9.88
C TRP A 215 3.72 -32.50 -9.52
N ASN A 216 3.92 -33.75 -9.91
CA ASN A 216 3.02 -34.85 -9.61
C ASN A 216 3.58 -35.72 -8.47
N PHE A 217 2.88 -35.74 -7.33
CA PHE A 217 3.24 -36.54 -6.15
C PHE A 217 2.42 -37.84 -6.04
N GLY A 218 1.79 -38.27 -7.14
CA GLY A 218 0.91 -39.44 -7.21
C GLY A 218 -0.49 -39.15 -6.69
N LEU A 219 -0.61 -38.75 -5.42
CA LEU A 219 -1.90 -38.48 -4.76
C LEU A 219 -2.47 -37.09 -5.08
N PHE A 220 -1.60 -36.13 -5.38
CA PHE A 220 -1.96 -34.77 -5.73
C PHE A 220 -0.92 -34.15 -6.67
N SER A 221 -1.31 -33.11 -7.38
CA SER A 221 -0.44 -32.33 -8.25
C SER A 221 -0.43 -30.86 -7.86
N ILE A 222 0.71 -30.20 -8.04
CA ILE A 222 0.87 -28.77 -7.82
C ILE A 222 1.35 -28.14 -9.12
N GLU A 223 0.65 -27.10 -9.58
CA GLU A 223 1.08 -26.35 -10.77
C GLU A 223 2.33 -25.51 -10.47
N LYS A 224 3.31 -25.58 -11.37
CA LYS A 224 4.58 -24.86 -11.32
C LYS A 224 4.40 -23.43 -11.78
N VAL A 225 3.61 -22.65 -11.05
CA VAL A 225 3.31 -21.25 -11.38
C VAL A 225 4.08 -20.33 -10.44
N GLY A 226 4.77 -19.35 -11.02
CA GLY A 226 5.46 -18.31 -10.30
C GLY A 226 4.52 -17.24 -9.78
N TYR A 227 5.03 -16.40 -8.88
CA TYR A 227 4.28 -15.33 -8.21
C TYR A 227 4.80 -13.96 -8.57
N GLN A 228 5.31 -13.80 -9.79
CA GLN A 228 5.96 -12.55 -10.20
C GLN A 228 4.99 -11.38 -10.17
N ALA A 229 5.45 -10.25 -9.63
CA ALA A 229 4.64 -9.07 -9.29
C ALA A 229 3.46 -9.31 -8.32
N GLN A 230 3.28 -10.51 -7.75
CA GLN A 230 2.16 -10.80 -6.84
C GLN A 230 2.49 -10.45 -5.39
N VAL A 231 1.68 -9.58 -4.81
CA VAL A 231 1.91 -9.00 -3.48
C VAL A 231 1.38 -9.89 -2.35
N ILE A 232 0.11 -10.32 -2.40
CA ILE A 232 -0.50 -11.09 -1.31
C ILE A 232 0.12 -12.48 -1.14
N PRO A 233 0.27 -13.30 -2.21
CA PRO A 233 0.88 -14.62 -2.06
C PRO A 233 2.28 -14.55 -1.45
N ALA A 234 3.10 -13.59 -1.89
CA ALA A 234 4.42 -13.34 -1.33
C ALA A 234 4.36 -12.92 0.15
N LEU A 235 3.44 -12.01 0.49
CA LEU A 235 3.24 -11.56 1.87
C LEU A 235 2.83 -12.72 2.78
N LEU A 236 1.83 -13.51 2.37
CA LEU A 236 1.34 -14.65 3.14
C LEU A 236 2.40 -15.74 3.27
N ALA A 237 3.17 -16.02 2.21
CA ALA A 237 4.28 -16.97 2.25
C ALA A 237 5.39 -16.49 3.19
N GLY A 238 5.78 -15.21 3.13
CA GLY A 238 6.76 -14.61 4.03
C GLY A 238 6.30 -14.60 5.50
N LEU A 239 5.03 -14.31 5.77
CA LEU A 239 4.44 -14.40 7.11
C LEU A 239 4.39 -15.85 7.60
N ALA A 240 4.05 -16.80 6.74
CA ALA A 240 4.06 -18.23 7.05
C ALA A 240 5.47 -18.70 7.40
N LEU A 241 6.48 -18.34 6.61
CA LEU A 241 7.88 -18.64 6.90
C LEU A 241 8.31 -18.06 8.24
N GLY A 242 8.08 -16.76 8.46
CA GLY A 242 8.45 -16.11 9.72
C GLY A 242 7.74 -16.75 10.93
N PHE A 243 6.49 -17.15 10.78
CA PHE A 243 5.74 -17.88 11.81
C PHE A 243 6.32 -19.28 12.07
N ILE A 244 6.52 -20.09 11.03
CA ILE A 244 7.03 -21.46 11.13
C ILE A 244 8.44 -21.44 11.74
N GLU A 245 9.32 -20.59 11.22
CA GLU A 245 10.69 -20.46 11.69
C GLU A 245 10.73 -20.10 13.17
N THR A 246 10.06 -19.01 13.58
CA THR A 246 10.08 -18.55 14.98
C THR A 246 9.44 -19.54 15.96
N ARG A 247 8.51 -20.39 15.48
CA ARG A 247 7.94 -21.49 16.27
C ARG A 247 8.92 -22.66 16.38
N LEU A 248 9.54 -23.08 15.28
CA LEU A 248 10.55 -24.14 15.29
C LEU A 248 11.74 -23.78 16.19
N LYS A 249 12.17 -22.51 16.21
CA LYS A 249 13.22 -22.05 17.14
C LYS A 249 12.94 -22.32 18.63
N ARG A 250 11.66 -22.45 19.01
CA ARG A 250 11.25 -22.73 20.40
C ARG A 250 11.14 -24.23 20.70
N ILE A 251 11.08 -25.06 19.67
CA ILE A 251 10.83 -26.50 19.78
C ILE A 251 12.12 -27.28 19.56
N VAL A 252 12.96 -26.83 18.63
CA VAL A 252 14.20 -27.50 18.23
C VAL A 252 15.31 -27.21 19.25
N PRO A 253 16.04 -28.23 19.74
CA PRO A 253 17.19 -28.04 20.61
C PRO A 253 18.30 -27.21 19.95
N ASP A 254 19.03 -26.41 20.74
CA ASP A 254 20.02 -25.44 20.26
C ASP A 254 21.09 -26.04 19.32
N TYR A 255 21.54 -27.28 19.60
CA TYR A 255 22.56 -27.95 18.78
C TYR A 255 22.06 -28.37 17.39
N LEU A 256 20.74 -28.49 17.18
CA LEU A 256 20.13 -28.79 15.87
C LEU A 256 19.63 -27.53 15.15
N TYR A 257 19.66 -26.38 15.82
CA TYR A 257 19.05 -25.14 15.35
C TYR A 257 19.53 -24.74 13.96
N LEU A 258 20.85 -24.76 13.72
CA LEU A 258 21.45 -24.31 12.45
C LEU A 258 21.11 -25.20 11.26
N VAL A 259 20.66 -26.43 11.50
CA VAL A 259 20.33 -27.39 10.44
C VAL A 259 18.83 -27.49 10.26
N VAL A 260 18.10 -27.79 11.35
CA VAL A 260 16.68 -28.17 11.27
C VAL A 260 15.79 -26.96 11.04
N VAL A 261 16.00 -25.86 11.78
CA VAL A 261 15.11 -24.69 11.71
C VAL A 261 15.07 -24.08 10.30
N PRO A 262 16.20 -23.68 9.68
CA PRO A 262 16.16 -23.04 8.36
C PRO A 262 15.67 -24.00 7.27
N VAL A 263 16.08 -25.27 7.29
CA VAL A 263 15.69 -26.26 6.26
C VAL A 263 14.20 -26.58 6.33
N CYS A 264 13.69 -26.96 7.50
CA CYS A 264 12.28 -27.34 7.65
C CYS A 264 11.36 -26.14 7.44
N SER A 265 11.70 -24.96 7.97
CA SER A 265 10.87 -23.78 7.80
C SER A 265 10.73 -23.36 6.34
N LEU A 266 11.83 -23.40 5.57
CA LEU A 266 11.82 -23.05 4.16
C LEU A 266 11.04 -24.08 3.32
N ILE A 267 11.27 -25.38 3.53
CA ILE A 267 10.54 -26.45 2.81
C ILE A 267 9.03 -26.31 3.07
N LEU A 268 8.63 -26.15 4.33
CA LEU A 268 7.22 -26.01 4.70
C LEU A 268 6.61 -24.74 4.11
N ALA A 269 7.32 -23.61 4.15
CA ALA A 269 6.84 -22.35 3.60
C ALA A 269 6.66 -22.41 2.07
N VAL A 270 7.63 -22.98 1.35
CA VAL A 270 7.55 -23.16 -0.12
C VAL A 270 6.41 -24.10 -0.48
N PHE A 271 6.27 -25.22 0.25
CA PHE A 271 5.16 -26.15 0.06
C PHE A 271 3.81 -25.46 0.28
N LEU A 272 3.63 -24.74 1.39
CA LEU A 272 2.40 -24.01 1.68
C LEU A 272 2.10 -22.92 0.64
N ALA A 273 3.14 -22.24 0.14
CA ALA A 273 3.01 -21.22 -0.88
C ALA A 273 2.35 -21.77 -2.15
N HIS A 274 2.80 -22.94 -2.62
CA HIS A 274 2.31 -23.51 -3.89
C HIS A 274 1.08 -24.42 -3.74
N THR A 275 0.87 -25.05 -2.58
CA THR A 275 -0.29 -25.93 -2.35
C THR A 275 -1.55 -25.20 -1.91
N VAL A 276 -1.41 -24.14 -1.11
CA VAL A 276 -2.55 -23.48 -0.46
C VAL A 276 -2.63 -22.02 -0.88
N ILE A 277 -1.58 -21.25 -0.61
CA ILE A 277 -1.63 -19.78 -0.73
C ILE A 277 -1.84 -19.35 -2.19
N GLY A 278 -1.07 -19.92 -3.11
CA GLY A 278 -1.14 -19.61 -4.52
C GLY A 278 -2.45 -20.02 -5.19
N PRO A 279 -2.87 -21.30 -5.10
CA PRO A 279 -4.17 -21.74 -5.62
C PRO A 279 -5.34 -20.94 -5.05
N PHE A 280 -5.31 -20.60 -3.76
CA PHE A 280 -6.32 -19.74 -3.15
C PHE A 280 -6.34 -18.34 -3.78
N GLY A 281 -5.17 -17.72 -3.97
CA GLY A 281 -5.06 -16.42 -4.65
C GLY A 281 -5.58 -16.45 -6.09
N ARG A 282 -5.32 -17.54 -6.82
CA ARG A 282 -5.81 -17.74 -8.20
C ARG A 282 -7.32 -17.92 -8.24
N MET A 283 -7.89 -18.72 -7.34
CA MET A 283 -9.35 -18.88 -7.24
C MET A 283 -10.06 -17.54 -6.98
N ILE A 284 -9.47 -16.66 -6.16
CA ILE A 284 -9.97 -15.29 -5.98
C ILE A 284 -9.87 -14.51 -7.29
N GLY A 285 -8.72 -14.59 -7.98
CA GLY A 285 -8.52 -13.94 -9.27
C GLY A 285 -9.50 -14.38 -10.36
N ASP A 286 -9.80 -15.67 -10.43
CA ASP A 286 -10.77 -16.25 -11.35
C ASP A 286 -12.19 -15.76 -11.02
N GLY A 287 -12.54 -15.69 -9.73
CA GLY A 287 -13.81 -15.15 -9.27
C GLY A 287 -13.97 -13.65 -9.60
N VAL A 288 -12.92 -12.86 -9.38
CA VAL A 288 -12.88 -11.45 -9.79
C VAL A 288 -13.03 -11.34 -11.31
N ALA A 289 -12.34 -12.20 -12.06
CA ALA A 289 -12.39 -12.18 -13.51
C ALA A 289 -13.79 -12.48 -14.05
N PHE A 290 -14.44 -13.49 -13.49
CA PHE A 290 -15.83 -13.82 -13.78
C PHE A 290 -16.77 -12.65 -13.48
N ALA A 291 -16.63 -12.03 -12.30
CA ALA A 291 -17.47 -10.91 -11.89
C ALA A 291 -17.28 -9.69 -12.80
N VAL A 292 -16.03 -9.33 -13.13
CA VAL A 292 -15.71 -8.21 -14.03
C VAL A 292 -16.33 -8.46 -15.40
N ARG A 293 -16.12 -9.64 -15.99
CA ARG A 293 -16.69 -9.96 -17.29
C ARG A 293 -18.22 -9.79 -17.29
N TYR A 294 -18.90 -10.35 -16.30
CA TYR A 294 -20.36 -10.27 -16.20
C TYR A 294 -20.86 -8.83 -15.98
N LEU A 295 -20.18 -8.07 -15.10
CA LEU A 295 -20.55 -6.70 -14.77
C LEU A 295 -20.26 -5.71 -15.91
N MET A 296 -19.30 -6.02 -16.80
CA MET A 296 -18.85 -5.09 -17.84
C MET A 296 -19.47 -5.30 -19.22
N THR A 297 -20.15 -6.42 -19.49
CA THR A 297 -20.68 -6.74 -20.84
C THR A 297 -22.21 -6.75 -20.94
N GLY A 298 -22.94 -6.23 -19.94
CA GLY A 298 -24.41 -6.23 -19.90
C GLY A 298 -25.06 -4.85 -19.74
N SER A 299 -26.39 -4.80 -19.59
CA SER A 299 -27.14 -3.56 -19.31
C SER A 299 -26.73 -2.85 -18.01
N PHE A 300 -26.09 -3.59 -17.10
CA PHE A 300 -25.51 -3.07 -15.86
C PHE A 300 -24.07 -2.56 -16.02
N ALA A 301 -23.51 -2.53 -17.23
CA ALA A 301 -22.14 -2.07 -17.52
C ALA A 301 -21.78 -0.71 -16.87
N PRO A 302 -22.67 0.30 -16.80
CA PRO A 302 -22.36 1.55 -16.10
C PRO A 302 -22.08 1.36 -14.60
N ILE A 303 -22.89 0.55 -13.93
CA ILE A 303 -22.75 0.24 -12.50
C ILE A 303 -21.53 -0.68 -12.30
N GLY A 304 -21.32 -1.64 -13.19
CA GLY A 304 -20.15 -2.49 -13.22
C GLY A 304 -18.85 -1.70 -13.34
N ALA A 305 -18.79 -0.73 -14.25
CA ALA A 305 -17.65 0.16 -14.43
C ALA A 305 -17.39 1.05 -13.21
N ALA A 306 -18.45 1.58 -12.58
CA ALA A 306 -18.35 2.35 -11.36
C ALA A 306 -17.79 1.52 -10.20
N LEU A 307 -18.34 0.32 -10.01
CA LEU A 307 -17.93 -0.60 -8.97
C LEU A 307 -16.50 -1.10 -9.19
N PHE A 308 -16.14 -1.43 -10.43
CA PHE A 308 -14.78 -1.83 -10.78
C PHE A 308 -13.79 -0.69 -10.53
N GLY A 309 -14.05 0.53 -11.01
CA GLY A 309 -13.20 1.69 -10.73
C GLY A 309 -13.02 1.94 -9.23
N PHE A 310 -14.09 1.81 -8.45
CA PHE A 310 -14.03 1.93 -6.99
C PHE A 310 -13.19 0.82 -6.33
N LEU A 311 -13.33 -0.43 -6.75
CA LEU A 311 -12.68 -1.60 -6.15
C LEU A 311 -11.30 -1.93 -6.75
N TYR A 312 -10.89 -1.27 -7.84
CA TYR A 312 -9.63 -1.59 -8.51
C TYR A 312 -8.41 -1.35 -7.62
N ALA A 313 -8.39 -0.27 -6.83
CA ALA A 313 -7.28 0.01 -5.93
C ALA A 313 -7.04 -1.12 -4.88
N PRO A 314 -8.07 -1.63 -4.18
CA PRO A 314 -7.94 -2.88 -3.43
C PRO A 314 -7.35 -4.05 -4.23
N LEU A 315 -7.77 -4.25 -5.49
CA LEU A 315 -7.22 -5.30 -6.36
C LEU A 315 -5.72 -5.09 -6.65
N VAL A 316 -5.28 -3.84 -6.81
CA VAL A 316 -3.86 -3.48 -6.97
C VAL A 316 -3.07 -3.88 -5.74
N ILE A 317 -3.56 -3.53 -4.55
CA ILE A 317 -2.92 -3.90 -3.26
C ILE A 317 -2.80 -5.41 -3.12
N THR A 318 -3.82 -6.14 -3.56
CA THR A 318 -3.83 -7.59 -3.47
C THR A 318 -2.90 -8.28 -4.48
N GLY A 319 -2.51 -7.58 -5.55
CA GLY A 319 -1.84 -8.17 -6.71
C GLY A 319 -2.79 -8.88 -7.69
N VAL A 320 -4.06 -9.09 -7.32
CA VAL A 320 -5.06 -9.78 -8.16
C VAL A 320 -5.37 -8.99 -9.44
N HIS A 321 -5.15 -7.67 -9.46
CA HIS A 321 -5.32 -6.87 -10.68
C HIS A 321 -4.53 -7.41 -11.90
N GLN A 322 -3.44 -8.14 -11.71
CA GLN A 322 -2.70 -8.75 -12.82
C GLN A 322 -3.55 -9.79 -13.58
N THR A 323 -4.52 -10.44 -12.93
CA THR A 323 -5.45 -11.36 -13.62
C THR A 323 -6.43 -10.63 -14.53
N THR A 324 -6.63 -9.30 -14.36
CA THR A 324 -7.50 -8.54 -15.26
C THR A 324 -6.87 -8.35 -16.64
N LEU A 325 -5.55 -8.47 -16.79
CA LEU A 325 -4.88 -8.41 -18.09
C LEU A 325 -5.33 -9.56 -19.02
N ALA A 326 -5.52 -10.76 -18.46
CA ALA A 326 -6.04 -11.90 -19.24
C ALA A 326 -7.47 -11.62 -19.74
N ILE A 327 -8.29 -10.94 -18.92
CA ILE A 327 -9.64 -10.52 -19.28
C ILE A 327 -9.59 -9.45 -20.38
N ASP A 328 -8.71 -8.44 -20.24
CA ASP A 328 -8.51 -7.41 -21.24
C ASP A 328 -8.17 -8.03 -22.60
N MET A 329 -7.23 -8.99 -22.64
CA MET A 329 -6.87 -9.70 -23.87
C MET A 329 -8.06 -10.47 -24.47
N GLN A 330 -8.82 -11.19 -23.64
CA GLN A 330 -10.00 -11.92 -24.09
C GLN A 330 -11.09 -10.99 -24.65
N MET A 331 -11.34 -9.85 -24.00
CA MET A 331 -12.33 -8.86 -24.46
C MET A 331 -11.88 -8.19 -25.74
N VAL A 332 -10.60 -7.85 -25.88
CA VAL A 332 -10.06 -7.31 -27.14
C VAL A 332 -10.29 -8.26 -28.29
N GLN A 333 -10.01 -9.55 -28.11
CA GLN A 333 -10.20 -10.58 -29.15
C GLN A 333 -11.68 -10.79 -29.52
N SER A 334 -12.58 -10.74 -28.54
CA SER A 334 -14.00 -11.06 -28.74
C SER A 334 -14.89 -9.86 -29.09
N MET A 335 -14.54 -8.66 -28.64
CA MET A 335 -15.34 -7.43 -28.74
C MET A 335 -14.65 -6.32 -29.54
N GLY A 336 -13.40 -6.52 -29.98
CA GLY A 336 -12.62 -5.51 -30.70
C GLY A 336 -12.06 -4.39 -29.81
N GLY A 337 -12.12 -4.56 -28.49
CA GLY A 337 -11.58 -3.63 -27.49
C GLY A 337 -11.95 -4.04 -26.06
N THR A 338 -11.49 -3.30 -25.07
CA THR A 338 -11.74 -3.61 -23.66
C THR A 338 -12.25 -2.41 -22.86
N PRO A 339 -13.36 -2.55 -22.09
CA PRO A 339 -13.85 -1.52 -21.19
C PRO A 339 -13.09 -1.47 -19.86
N VAL A 340 -12.23 -2.45 -19.56
CA VAL A 340 -11.50 -2.56 -18.29
C VAL A 340 -10.31 -1.60 -18.26
N TRP A 341 -9.46 -1.60 -19.29
CA TRP A 341 -8.26 -0.76 -19.38
C TRP A 341 -8.49 0.75 -19.13
N PRO A 342 -9.53 1.40 -19.69
CA PRO A 342 -9.82 2.80 -19.40
C PRO A 342 -10.01 3.07 -17.90
N LEU A 343 -10.65 2.14 -17.19
CA LEU A 343 -10.94 2.26 -15.75
C LEU A 343 -9.67 2.11 -14.92
N ILE A 344 -8.77 1.22 -15.34
CA ILE A 344 -7.44 1.06 -14.75
C ILE A 344 -6.66 2.37 -14.84
N ALA A 345 -6.60 2.96 -16.04
CA ALA A 345 -5.90 4.22 -16.25
C ALA A 345 -6.49 5.38 -15.42
N LEU A 346 -7.82 5.47 -15.34
CA LEU A 346 -8.51 6.45 -14.47
C LEU A 346 -8.25 6.21 -12.98
N SER A 347 -8.15 4.96 -12.55
CA SER A 347 -7.78 4.63 -11.17
C SER A 347 -6.36 5.11 -10.85
N ASN A 348 -5.41 4.94 -11.78
CA ASN A 348 -4.04 5.42 -11.62
C ASN A 348 -3.98 6.94 -11.44
N ILE A 349 -4.72 7.67 -12.28
CA ILE A 349 -4.88 9.13 -12.16
C ILE A 349 -5.47 9.48 -10.79
N ALA A 350 -6.54 8.80 -10.37
CA ALA A 350 -7.19 9.07 -9.09
C ALA A 350 -6.28 8.85 -7.87
N GLN A 351 -5.46 7.78 -7.90
CA GLN A 351 -4.47 7.52 -6.85
C GLN A 351 -3.44 8.64 -6.76
N ALA A 352 -2.92 9.09 -7.90
CA ALA A 352 -1.98 10.21 -7.97
C ALA A 352 -2.62 11.51 -7.44
N SER A 353 -3.86 11.79 -7.83
CA SER A 353 -4.58 13.02 -7.46
C SER A 353 -4.92 13.09 -5.97
N ALA A 354 -5.18 11.94 -5.32
CA ALA A 354 -5.27 11.89 -3.87
C ALA A 354 -3.94 12.27 -3.21
N VAL A 355 -2.80 11.76 -3.71
CA VAL A 355 -1.47 12.17 -3.20
C VAL A 355 -1.21 13.66 -3.43
N VAL A 356 -1.64 14.24 -4.56
CA VAL A 356 -1.58 15.69 -4.78
C VAL A 356 -2.37 16.47 -3.73
N GLY A 357 -3.55 15.98 -3.33
CA GLY A 357 -4.29 16.57 -2.21
C GLY A 357 -3.50 16.59 -0.89
N ILE A 358 -2.70 15.54 -0.62
CA ILE A 358 -1.76 15.52 0.51
C ILE A 358 -0.63 16.54 0.34
N ILE A 359 -0.01 16.63 -0.83
CA ILE A 359 1.09 17.57 -1.14
C ILE A 359 0.67 19.03 -0.91
N ILE A 360 -0.54 19.38 -1.35
CA ILE A 360 -1.12 20.72 -1.21
C ILE A 360 -1.38 21.04 0.26
N SER A 361 -1.86 20.03 1.02
CA SER A 361 -2.34 20.23 2.39
C SER A 361 -1.25 20.17 3.46
N SER A 362 -0.30 19.24 3.34
CA SER A 362 0.74 19.06 4.37
C SER A 362 1.83 20.12 4.33
N ARG A 363 2.31 20.45 3.12
CA ARG A 363 3.41 21.40 2.87
C ARG A 363 4.72 21.10 3.62
N LYS A 364 4.87 19.96 4.30
CA LYS A 364 6.09 19.56 5.00
C LYS A 364 7.14 18.98 4.05
N HIS A 365 8.41 19.33 4.26
CA HIS A 365 9.53 18.90 3.41
C HIS A 365 9.66 17.37 3.34
N ASN A 366 9.79 16.70 4.49
CA ASN A 366 9.99 15.24 4.56
C ASN A 366 8.84 14.44 3.92
N GLU A 367 7.62 14.97 3.96
CA GLU A 367 6.48 14.30 3.33
C GLU A 367 6.51 14.46 1.81
N ARG A 368 6.94 15.64 1.33
CA ARG A 368 7.08 15.94 -0.10
C ARG A 368 8.16 15.11 -0.77
N GLU A 369 9.23 14.77 -0.07
CA GLU A 369 10.29 13.88 -0.56
C GLU A 369 9.75 12.52 -1.04
N ILE A 370 8.69 12.01 -0.41
CA ILE A 370 8.03 10.76 -0.79
C ILE A 370 6.84 11.02 -1.70
N SER A 371 5.98 11.98 -1.33
CA SER A 371 4.69 12.15 -2.01
C SER A 371 4.82 12.69 -3.44
N VAL A 372 5.76 13.60 -3.70
CA VAL A 372 5.91 14.20 -5.04
C VAL A 372 6.38 13.16 -6.07
N PRO A 373 7.49 12.42 -5.85
CA PRO A 373 7.89 11.34 -6.74
C PRO A 373 6.79 10.28 -6.92
N ALA A 374 6.10 9.93 -5.83
CA ALA A 374 5.03 8.94 -5.87
C ALA A 374 3.83 9.38 -6.71
N ALA A 375 3.43 10.66 -6.63
CA ALA A 375 2.36 11.20 -7.47
C ALA A 375 2.74 11.22 -8.96
N ILE A 376 3.99 11.60 -9.28
CA ILE A 376 4.51 11.58 -10.66
C ILE A 376 4.46 10.16 -11.21
N SER A 377 5.01 9.19 -10.47
CA SER A 377 4.97 7.77 -10.83
C SER A 377 3.55 7.30 -11.14
N ALA A 378 2.59 7.62 -10.26
CA ALA A 378 1.20 7.20 -10.41
C ALA A 378 0.52 7.85 -11.63
N TYR A 379 0.80 9.13 -11.91
CA TYR A 379 0.34 9.78 -13.14
C TYR A 379 0.97 9.21 -14.41
N LEU A 380 2.12 8.55 -14.32
CA LEU A 380 2.74 7.82 -15.44
C LEU A 380 2.31 6.35 -15.52
N GLY A 381 1.36 5.94 -14.68
CA GLY A 381 0.74 4.62 -14.71
C GLY A 381 1.26 3.62 -13.68
N VAL A 382 2.21 4.00 -12.81
CA VAL A 382 2.76 3.12 -11.77
C VAL A 382 2.37 3.62 -10.38
N THR A 383 1.38 2.98 -9.76
CA THR A 383 0.65 3.51 -8.60
C THR A 383 1.16 3.04 -7.25
N GLU A 384 1.96 1.98 -7.22
CA GLU A 384 2.48 1.32 -6.03
C GLU A 384 3.17 2.32 -5.07
N PRO A 385 4.01 3.27 -5.54
CA PRO A 385 4.60 4.26 -4.66
C PRO A 385 3.56 5.17 -3.98
N ALA A 386 2.54 5.60 -4.72
CA ALA A 386 1.48 6.46 -4.21
C ALA A 386 0.59 5.71 -3.21
N MET A 387 0.21 4.48 -3.57
CA MET A 387 -0.68 3.64 -2.78
C MET A 387 -0.03 3.23 -1.46
N TYR A 388 1.17 2.64 -1.50
CA TYR A 388 1.86 2.15 -0.31
C TYR A 388 2.54 3.27 0.49
N GLY A 389 3.10 4.27 -0.19
CA GLY A 389 3.87 5.34 0.45
C GLY A 389 3.00 6.37 1.16
N ILE A 390 1.81 6.66 0.63
CA ILE A 390 0.97 7.78 1.08
C ILE A 390 -0.48 7.35 1.33
N ASN A 391 -1.18 6.81 0.33
CA ASN A 391 -2.63 6.65 0.40
C ASN A 391 -3.07 5.65 1.48
N LEU A 392 -2.41 4.50 1.59
CA LEU A 392 -2.64 3.53 2.68
C LEU A 392 -2.14 4.03 4.03
N LYS A 393 -1.01 4.75 4.06
CA LYS A 393 -0.44 5.33 5.28
C LYS A 393 -1.46 6.24 5.99
N TYR A 394 -2.13 7.11 5.23
CA TYR A 394 -3.18 7.99 5.77
C TYR A 394 -4.59 7.41 5.73
N ARG A 395 -4.80 6.31 4.99
CA ARG A 395 -6.06 5.58 4.77
C ARG A 395 -7.12 6.35 3.98
N PHE A 396 -7.46 7.57 4.40
CA PHE A 396 -8.51 8.35 3.77
C PHE A 396 -8.19 8.76 2.31
N PRO A 397 -6.92 9.06 1.90
CA PRO A 397 -6.66 9.43 0.51
C PRO A 397 -6.97 8.27 -0.44
N MET A 398 -6.73 7.03 -0.02
CA MET A 398 -7.11 5.84 -0.79
C MET A 398 -8.62 5.81 -1.07
N LEU A 399 -9.45 6.06 -0.05
CA LEU A 399 -10.90 6.10 -0.22
C LEU A 399 -11.33 7.26 -1.13
N CYS A 400 -10.72 8.44 -1.01
CA CYS A 400 -10.97 9.57 -1.90
C CYS A 400 -10.64 9.24 -3.36
N ALA A 401 -9.52 8.56 -3.60
CA ALA A 401 -9.14 8.06 -4.93
C ALA A 401 -10.14 7.04 -5.47
N MET A 402 -10.57 6.08 -4.65
CA MET A 402 -11.58 5.08 -5.03
C MET A 402 -12.91 5.73 -5.43
N ILE A 403 -13.36 6.76 -4.69
CA ILE A 403 -14.58 7.50 -5.03
C ILE A 403 -14.43 8.21 -6.39
N GLY A 404 -13.33 8.93 -6.61
CA GLY A 404 -13.11 9.62 -7.89
C GLY A 404 -12.97 8.64 -9.06
N SER A 405 -12.28 7.52 -8.86
CA SER A 405 -12.15 6.46 -9.87
C SER A 405 -13.49 5.79 -10.18
N GLY A 406 -14.33 5.52 -9.17
CA GLY A 406 -15.66 4.97 -9.38
C GLY A 406 -16.60 5.93 -10.12
N LEU A 407 -16.55 7.23 -9.82
CA LEU A 407 -17.34 8.24 -10.56
C LEU A 407 -16.87 8.43 -11.99
N ALA A 408 -15.54 8.45 -12.21
CA ALA A 408 -14.96 8.49 -13.55
C ALA A 408 -15.33 7.21 -14.33
N GLY A 409 -15.31 6.05 -13.66
CA GLY A 409 -15.70 4.77 -14.24
C GLY A 409 -17.18 4.69 -14.58
N LEU A 410 -18.06 5.26 -13.76
CA LEU A 410 -19.47 5.39 -14.07
C LEU A 410 -19.69 6.16 -15.38
N LEU A 411 -19.00 7.29 -15.55
CA LEU A 411 -19.09 8.10 -16.77
C LEU A 411 -18.62 7.30 -18.00
N CYS A 412 -17.50 6.58 -17.88
CA CYS A 412 -17.02 5.71 -18.96
C CYS A 412 -18.00 4.58 -19.29
N GLY A 413 -18.57 3.92 -18.27
CA GLY A 413 -19.54 2.85 -18.46
C GLY A 413 -20.85 3.32 -19.07
N LEU A 414 -21.36 4.50 -18.68
CA LEU A 414 -22.56 5.13 -19.27
C LEU A 414 -22.40 5.42 -20.77
N ASN A 415 -21.19 5.70 -21.22
CA ASN A 415 -20.89 6.07 -22.60
C ASN A 415 -20.22 4.94 -23.40
N GLY A 416 -20.10 3.74 -22.81
CA GLY A 416 -19.49 2.58 -23.47
C GLY A 416 -18.04 2.81 -23.91
N VAL A 417 -17.26 3.56 -23.11
CA VAL A 417 -15.87 3.86 -23.43
C VAL A 417 -15.04 2.58 -23.33
N ILE A 418 -14.35 2.24 -24.42
CA ILE A 418 -13.42 1.11 -24.51
C ILE A 418 -12.03 1.59 -24.93
N ALA A 419 -11.00 0.83 -24.59
CA ALA A 419 -9.65 0.96 -25.15
C ALA A 419 -9.46 0.01 -26.34
N ASN A 420 -8.54 0.35 -27.24
CA ASN A 420 -8.14 -0.54 -28.35
C ASN A 420 -7.48 -1.83 -27.84
N GLY A 421 -6.87 -1.77 -26.65
CA GLY A 421 -6.23 -2.88 -25.97
C GLY A 421 -5.52 -2.42 -24.70
N ILE A 422 -4.69 -3.30 -24.16
CA ILE A 422 -3.77 -2.97 -23.07
C ILE A 422 -2.74 -1.99 -23.61
N GLY A 423 -2.62 -0.82 -23.00
CA GLY A 423 -1.76 0.27 -23.47
C GLY A 423 -1.07 1.02 -22.33
N VAL A 424 -0.87 2.33 -22.49
CA VAL A 424 -0.29 3.15 -21.42
C VAL A 424 -1.34 3.44 -20.35
N GLY A 425 -0.94 3.47 -19.08
CA GLY A 425 -1.77 3.89 -17.96
C GLY A 425 -1.60 5.36 -17.59
N GLY A 426 -2.29 5.83 -16.55
CA GLY A 426 -2.12 7.19 -16.02
C GLY A 426 -2.62 8.28 -16.97
N LEU A 427 -2.04 9.49 -16.88
CA LEU A 427 -2.39 10.64 -17.73
C LEU A 427 -2.24 10.34 -19.23
N PRO A 428 -1.17 9.67 -19.71
CA PRO A 428 -1.07 9.28 -21.11
C PRO A 428 -2.10 8.23 -21.54
N GLY A 429 -2.83 7.61 -20.61
CA GLY A 429 -3.77 6.53 -20.91
C GLY A 429 -4.90 6.90 -21.88
N ILE A 430 -5.22 8.19 -22.04
CA ILE A 430 -6.12 8.67 -23.10
C ILE A 430 -5.70 8.23 -24.50
N LEU A 431 -4.40 8.02 -24.74
CA LEU A 431 -3.86 7.59 -26.03
C LEU A 431 -4.16 6.11 -26.34
N SER A 432 -4.52 5.33 -25.33
CA SER A 432 -4.99 3.94 -25.51
C SER A 432 -6.47 3.88 -25.90
N ILE A 433 -7.16 5.02 -25.85
CA ILE A 433 -8.59 5.17 -26.13
C ILE A 433 -8.79 5.63 -27.58
N PRO A 434 -9.74 5.05 -28.34
CA PRO A 434 -10.11 5.53 -29.65
C PRO A 434 -10.49 7.03 -29.62
N PRO A 435 -10.08 7.84 -30.63
CA PRO A 435 -10.37 9.26 -30.69
C PRO A 435 -11.84 9.64 -30.50
N ARG A 436 -12.77 8.78 -30.96
CA ARG A 436 -14.22 8.99 -30.79
C ARG A 436 -14.68 9.14 -29.34
N TYR A 437 -13.93 8.60 -28.37
CA TYR A 437 -14.25 8.68 -26.95
C TYR A 437 -13.44 9.73 -26.18
N TRP A 438 -12.51 10.44 -26.82
CA TRP A 438 -11.57 11.33 -26.12
C TRP A 438 -12.25 12.44 -25.33
N GLN A 439 -13.36 12.98 -25.83
CA GLN A 439 -14.13 14.01 -25.10
C GLN A 439 -14.67 13.47 -23.77
N VAL A 440 -15.34 12.32 -23.82
CA VAL A 440 -15.93 11.67 -22.64
C VAL A 440 -14.83 11.21 -21.67
N TYR A 441 -13.78 10.56 -22.20
CA TYR A 441 -12.67 10.10 -21.38
C TYR A 441 -11.89 11.25 -20.75
N GLY A 442 -11.69 12.36 -21.47
CA GLY A 442 -11.10 13.59 -20.93
C GLY A 442 -11.91 14.15 -19.76
N MET A 443 -13.24 14.14 -19.85
CA MET A 443 -14.10 14.51 -18.72
C MET A 443 -13.98 13.52 -17.55
N ALA A 444 -13.88 12.22 -17.82
CA ALA A 444 -13.62 11.22 -16.79
C ALA A 444 -12.26 11.44 -16.11
N MET A 445 -11.22 11.84 -16.86
CA MET A 445 -9.92 12.22 -16.30
C MET A 445 -10.04 13.44 -15.38
N VAL A 446 -10.80 14.46 -15.76
CA VAL A 446 -11.07 15.63 -14.90
C VAL A 446 -11.75 15.19 -13.60
N ILE A 447 -12.73 14.29 -13.66
CA ILE A 447 -13.38 13.70 -12.47
C ILE A 447 -12.35 12.98 -11.59
N ALA A 448 -11.52 12.11 -12.20
CA ALA A 448 -10.48 11.36 -11.52
C ALA A 448 -9.39 12.26 -10.91
N ILE A 449 -9.19 13.48 -11.43
CA ILE A 449 -8.25 14.45 -10.87
C ILE A 449 -8.88 15.27 -9.76
N VAL A 450 -9.99 15.93 -10.06
CA VAL A 450 -10.57 16.97 -9.22
C VAL A 450 -11.20 16.37 -7.95
N ILE A 451 -11.96 15.28 -8.09
CA ILE A 451 -12.70 14.71 -6.95
C ILE A 451 -11.74 14.16 -5.86
N PRO A 452 -10.78 13.27 -6.18
CA PRO A 452 -9.85 12.78 -5.17
C PRO A 452 -9.03 13.89 -4.53
N MET A 453 -8.58 14.88 -5.32
CA MET A 453 -7.76 15.99 -4.83
C MET A 453 -8.52 16.86 -3.84
N ILE A 454 -9.77 17.26 -4.16
CA ILE A 454 -10.61 18.07 -3.29
C ILE A 454 -10.99 17.30 -2.03
N LEU A 455 -11.50 16.08 -2.17
CA LEU A 455 -11.90 15.26 -1.02
C LEU A 455 -10.74 15.00 -0.07
N THR A 456 -9.56 14.68 -0.62
CA THR A 456 -8.36 14.45 0.19
C THR A 456 -7.95 15.73 0.91
N THR A 457 -7.92 16.87 0.21
CA THR A 457 -7.58 18.17 0.81
C THR A 457 -8.53 18.53 1.95
N PHE A 458 -9.84 18.39 1.73
CA PHE A 458 -10.86 18.69 2.71
C PHE A 458 -10.75 17.78 3.95
N ILE A 459 -10.64 16.46 3.75
CA ILE A 459 -10.54 15.50 4.87
C ILE A 459 -9.23 15.68 5.63
N TYR A 460 -8.12 15.96 4.94
CA TYR A 460 -6.83 16.25 5.56
C TYR A 460 -6.95 17.47 6.50
N GLN A 461 -7.48 18.59 6.00
CA GLN A 461 -7.63 19.80 6.80
C GLN A 461 -8.55 19.59 8.00
N ARG A 462 -9.66 18.85 7.84
CA ARG A 462 -10.56 18.50 8.94
C ARG A 462 -9.85 17.68 10.01
N LYS A 463 -9.13 16.62 9.63
CA LYS A 463 -8.36 15.77 10.57
C LYS A 463 -7.22 16.53 11.23
N HIS A 464 -6.56 17.43 10.50
CA HIS A 464 -5.50 18.28 11.04
C HIS A 464 -6.05 19.22 12.14
N ARG A 465 -7.17 19.90 11.86
CA ARG A 465 -7.87 20.77 12.84
C ARG A 465 -8.33 20.02 14.08
N GLN A 466 -8.83 18.79 13.90
CA GLN A 466 -9.24 17.92 15.01
C GLN A 466 -8.07 17.27 15.76
N GLY A 467 -6.83 17.45 15.29
CA GLY A 467 -5.64 16.82 15.85
C GLY A 467 -5.54 15.31 15.65
N THR A 468 -6.49 14.69 14.98
CA THR A 468 -6.53 13.25 14.69
C THR A 468 -5.66 12.85 13.49
N LEU A 469 -4.97 13.79 12.86
CA LEU A 469 -3.99 13.49 11.82
C LEU A 469 -2.66 13.03 12.44
N GLN A 470 -2.27 11.79 12.16
CA GLN A 470 -0.94 11.30 12.50
C GLN A 470 0.05 11.80 11.46
N ILE A 471 0.63 12.96 11.73
CA ILE A 471 1.84 13.36 11.02
C ILE A 471 2.98 12.59 11.68
N VAL A 472 3.42 11.52 11.01
CA VAL A 472 4.63 10.77 11.38
C VAL A 472 5.84 11.50 10.86
#